data_AF-A0A818D992-F1
#
_entry.id   AF-A0A818D992-F1
#
_cell.length_a   1.000
_cell.length_b   1.000
_cell.length_c   1.000
_cell.angle_alpha   90.00
_cell.angle_beta   90.00
_cell.angle_gamma   90.00
#
_symmetry.space_group_name_H-M   'P 1'
#
loop_
_entity.id
_entity.type
_entity.pdbx_description
1 polymer ?
#
loop_
_entity_poly.entity_id
_entity_poly.type
_entity_poly.pdbx_seq_one_letter_code
_entity_poly.pdbx_strand_id
1 'polypeptide(L)'
;MDGQLYIHSAIDEHRTTIGKVWLRHAIYSIVHVHGRIFVSLANEKLIVFHRNIDGTWNLNNFHLIMTGKSRESIRCAINVRESIWCGVANRVYVIDIQTLEIRKQLQVHSRPEHSVQHITWSGDGVWLSVRLSSTLQLYHAETYEHLQDVDIQPYIEKMIG
;
A
#
# COMPACT_ATOMS: atom_id res chain seq x y z
N MET A 1 14.61 12.58 -0.01
CA MET A 1 14.04 12.80 1.33
C MET A 1 14.09 11.48 2.06
N ASP A 2 14.58 11.49 3.29
CA ASP A 2 14.64 10.32 4.15
C ASP A 2 13.34 10.18 4.95
N GLY A 3 12.95 8.94 5.26
CA GLY A 3 11.77 8.61 6.04
C GLY A 3 12.14 8.35 7.50
N GLN A 4 11.29 8.75 8.43
CA GLN A 4 11.44 8.41 9.84
C GLN A 4 10.16 7.74 10.32
N LEU A 5 10.28 6.54 10.88
CA LEU A 5 9.19 5.80 11.48
C LEU A 5 9.30 5.90 12.99
N TYR A 6 8.22 6.29 13.64
CA TYR A 6 8.11 6.41 15.08
C TYR A 6 7.04 5.46 15.59
N ILE A 7 7.31 4.83 16.73
CA ILE A 7 6.39 3.94 17.41
C ILE A 7 6.13 4.51 18.80
N HIS A 8 4.85 4.62 19.13
CA HIS A 8 4.37 5.13 20.41
C HIS A 8 3.50 4.07 21.07
N SER A 9 3.52 4.01 22.41
CA SER A 9 2.54 3.22 23.16
C SER A 9 1.16 3.83 22.95
N ALA A 10 0.13 2.98 22.85
CA ALA A 10 -1.27 3.41 22.78
C ALA A 10 -1.94 3.44 24.16
N ILE A 11 -1.22 3.05 25.22
CA ILE A 11 -1.76 2.89 26.58
C ILE A 11 -0.94 3.73 27.58
N ASP A 12 0.37 3.81 27.38
CA ASP A 12 1.25 4.65 28.20
C ASP A 12 1.34 6.07 27.62
N GLU A 13 2.21 6.90 28.20
CA GLU A 13 2.45 8.28 27.80
C GLU A 13 2.83 8.39 26.31
N HIS A 14 1.83 8.71 25.47
CA HIS A 14 1.95 8.77 24.00
C HIS A 14 3.03 9.72 23.50
N ARG A 15 3.47 10.68 24.33
CA ARG A 15 4.51 11.65 23.98
C ARG A 15 5.90 11.01 23.90
N THR A 16 6.12 9.87 24.55
CA THR A 16 7.41 9.20 24.56
C THR A 16 7.46 8.13 23.47
N THR A 17 8.47 8.22 22.60
CA THR A 17 8.68 7.25 21.53
C THR A 17 9.27 5.96 22.11
N ILE A 18 8.64 4.81 21.86
CA ILE A 18 9.13 3.50 22.28
C ILE A 18 10.04 2.83 21.24
N GLY A 19 10.02 3.33 19.99
CA GLY A 19 10.91 2.86 18.94
C GLY A 19 11.01 3.85 17.78
N LYS A 20 12.18 3.96 17.18
CA LYS A 20 12.45 4.86 16.06
C LYS A 20 13.31 4.17 15.01
N VAL A 21 12.96 4.34 13.73
CA VAL A 21 13.73 3.84 12.59
C VAL A 21 13.98 4.96 11.58
N TRP A 22 15.20 5.01 11.07
CA TRP A 22 15.61 5.90 9.99
C TRP A 22 15.68 5.12 8.68
N LEU A 23 14.94 5.57 7.66
CA LEU A 23 14.84 4.94 6.36
C LEU A 23 15.39 5.86 5.29
N ARG A 24 16.13 5.30 4.32
CA ARG A 24 16.80 6.07 3.24
C ARG A 24 15.85 6.73 2.23
N HIS A 25 14.56 6.44 2.32
CA HIS A 25 13.55 6.95 1.43
C HIS A 25 12.31 7.35 2.23
N ALA A 26 11.59 8.35 1.72
CA ALA A 26 10.34 8.80 2.32
C ALA A 26 9.31 7.67 2.41
N ILE A 27 8.51 7.71 3.47
CA ILE A 27 7.42 6.75 3.71
C ILE A 27 6.14 7.31 3.06
N TYR A 28 5.48 6.50 2.23
CA TYR A 28 4.20 6.86 1.60
C TYR A 28 3.00 6.26 2.32
N SER A 29 3.11 5.05 2.86
CA SER A 29 2.06 4.43 3.67
C SER A 29 2.60 3.47 4.71
N ILE A 30 1.83 3.29 5.78
CA ILE A 30 2.09 2.33 6.85
C ILE A 30 0.81 1.52 7.06
N VAL A 31 0.89 0.19 6.98
CA VAL A 31 -0.25 -0.71 7.18
C VAL A 31 0.08 -1.66 8.32
N HIS A 32 -0.73 -1.68 9.37
CA HIS A 32 -0.58 -2.61 10.51
C HIS A 32 -1.52 -3.80 10.36
N VAL A 33 -0.98 -5.02 10.38
CA VAL A 33 -1.74 -6.27 10.25
C VAL A 33 -1.10 -7.35 11.11
N HIS A 34 -1.87 -7.99 11.99
CA HIS A 34 -1.42 -9.14 12.80
C HIS A 34 -0.05 -8.96 13.50
N GLY A 35 0.19 -7.79 14.11
CA GLY A 35 1.45 -7.50 14.80
C GLY A 35 2.65 -7.25 13.89
N ARG A 36 2.41 -7.06 12.58
CA ARG A 36 3.37 -6.61 11.58
C ARG A 36 3.01 -5.21 11.11
N ILE A 37 4.01 -4.45 10.66
CA ILE A 37 3.80 -3.21 9.90
C ILE A 37 4.47 -3.32 8.54
N PHE A 38 3.73 -2.98 7.51
CA PHE A 38 4.18 -2.88 6.12
C PHE A 38 4.37 -1.40 5.79
N VAL A 39 5.59 -1.03 5.43
CA VAL A 39 6.01 0.36 5.23
C VAL A 39 6.40 0.56 3.78
N SER A 40 5.56 1.29 3.04
CA SER A 40 5.74 1.60 1.63
C SER A 40 6.67 2.80 1.47
N LEU A 41 7.66 2.68 0.60
CA LEU A 41 8.68 3.72 0.42
C LEU A 41 8.59 4.44 -0.92
N ALA A 42 9.32 5.54 -1.03
CA ALA A 42 9.49 6.32 -2.27
C ALA A 42 10.40 5.68 -3.32
N ASN A 43 10.44 4.36 -3.32
CA ASN A 43 11.10 3.50 -4.29
C ASN A 43 10.33 2.17 -4.35
N GLU A 44 10.93 1.16 -4.96
CA GLU A 44 10.31 -0.15 -5.19
C GLU A 44 10.19 -1.03 -3.94
N LYS A 45 10.48 -0.51 -2.74
CA LYS A 45 10.65 -1.32 -1.52
C LYS A 45 9.48 -1.19 -0.56
N LEU A 46 8.97 -2.35 -0.14
CA LEU A 46 8.09 -2.52 1.01
C LEU A 46 8.88 -3.16 2.14
N ILE A 47 8.99 -2.48 3.28
CA ILE A 47 9.67 -3.00 4.46
C ILE A 47 8.63 -3.57 5.43
N VAL A 48 8.88 -4.75 5.96
CA VAL A 48 8.01 -5.40 6.95
C VAL A 48 8.74 -5.55 8.27
N PHE A 49 8.27 -4.84 9.29
CA PHE A 49 8.69 -5.05 10.68
C PHE A 49 7.66 -5.90 11.42
N HIS A 50 8.09 -6.57 12.49
CA HIS A 50 7.24 -7.45 13.26
C HIS A 50 7.49 -7.30 14.76
N ARG A 51 6.51 -7.76 15.56
CA ARG A 51 6.71 -7.93 17.00
C ARG A 51 7.44 -9.25 17.30
N ASN A 52 8.20 -9.25 18.39
CA ASN A 52 8.74 -10.46 19.02
C ASN A 52 7.63 -11.20 19.79
N ILE A 53 7.93 -12.40 20.28
CA ILE A 53 7.01 -13.24 21.07
C ILE A 53 6.56 -12.53 22.35
N ASP A 54 7.43 -11.71 22.94
CA ASP A 54 7.13 -10.90 24.13
C ASP A 54 6.27 -9.66 23.83
N GLY A 55 5.87 -9.45 22.57
CA GLY A 55 5.07 -8.32 22.12
C GLY A 55 5.85 -7.04 21.83
N THR A 56 7.16 -7.00 22.07
CA THR A 56 8.01 -5.84 21.75
C THR A 56 8.25 -5.73 20.24
N TRP A 57 8.51 -4.52 19.73
CA TRP A 57 8.84 -4.35 18.31
C TRP A 57 10.29 -4.75 18.02
N ASN A 58 10.48 -5.60 17.01
CA ASN A 58 11.81 -5.89 16.47
C ASN A 58 12.08 -4.97 15.28
N LEU A 59 12.81 -3.88 15.52
CA LEU A 59 13.15 -2.89 14.49
C LEU A 59 14.50 -3.13 13.82
N ASN A 60 15.29 -4.05 14.37
CA ASN A 60 16.61 -4.41 13.86
C ASN A 60 16.56 -5.55 12.85
N ASN A 61 15.49 -6.35 12.89
CA ASN A 61 15.23 -7.41 11.92
C ASN A 61 13.96 -7.06 11.12
N PHE A 62 14.06 -7.03 9.81
CA PHE A 62 12.95 -6.72 8.92
C PHE A 62 13.04 -7.51 7.63
N HIS A 63 11.88 -7.74 7.01
CA HIS A 63 11.83 -8.28 5.65
C HIS A 63 11.76 -7.16 4.64
N LEU A 64 12.38 -7.40 3.48
CA LEU A 64 12.37 -6.48 2.36
C LEU A 64 11.71 -7.14 1.16
N ILE A 65 10.67 -6.51 0.61
CA ILE A 65 9.96 -6.97 -0.58
C ILE A 65 10.14 -5.91 -1.66
N MET A 66 10.48 -6.34 -2.89
CA MET A 66 10.69 -5.45 -4.02
C MET A 66 9.56 -5.58 -5.04
N THR A 67 8.80 -4.51 -5.25
CA THR A 67 7.73 -4.43 -6.25
C THR A 67 8.32 -4.10 -7.63
N GLY A 68 8.93 -5.11 -8.26
CA GLY A 68 9.51 -4.99 -9.59
C GLY A 68 10.90 -4.34 -9.61
N LYS A 69 11.32 -3.86 -10.81
CA LYS A 69 12.70 -3.35 -11.06
C LYS A 69 12.79 -1.85 -11.36
N SER A 70 11.66 -1.13 -11.43
CA SER A 70 11.59 0.21 -12.01
C SER A 70 11.92 1.37 -11.07
N ARG A 71 12.35 1.12 -9.82
CA ARG A 71 12.57 2.15 -8.77
C ARG A 71 11.38 3.08 -8.52
N GLU A 72 10.21 2.69 -8.99
CA GLU A 72 8.96 3.44 -8.83
C GLU A 72 8.50 3.38 -7.38
N SER A 73 7.96 4.50 -6.90
CA SER A 73 7.45 4.60 -5.54
C SER A 73 6.22 3.70 -5.33
N ILE A 74 6.16 3.05 -4.17
CA ILE A 74 4.91 2.44 -3.69
C ILE A 74 4.02 3.57 -3.17
N ARG A 75 3.12 4.06 -4.01
CA ARG A 75 2.32 5.27 -3.78
C ARG A 75 1.29 5.08 -2.67
N CYS A 76 0.70 3.90 -2.61
CA CYS A 76 -0.29 3.52 -1.61
C CYS A 76 -0.22 2.02 -1.36
N ALA A 77 -0.56 1.62 -0.14
CA ALA A 77 -0.75 0.23 0.20
C ALA A 77 -1.86 0.08 1.22
N ILE A 78 -2.66 -0.99 1.08
CA ILE A 78 -3.73 -1.33 2.03
C ILE A 78 -3.74 -2.84 2.29
N ASN A 79 -4.28 -3.24 3.43
CA ASN A 79 -4.60 -4.64 3.68
C ASN A 79 -5.94 -4.99 3.02
N VAL A 80 -5.95 -6.09 2.28
CA VAL A 80 -7.13 -6.69 1.66
C VAL A 80 -7.09 -8.17 1.99
N ARG A 81 -7.97 -8.62 2.90
CA ARG A 81 -8.00 -10.00 3.39
C ARG A 81 -6.59 -10.45 3.85
N GLU A 82 -6.10 -11.58 3.34
CA GLU A 82 -4.77 -12.13 3.63
C GLU A 82 -3.65 -11.56 2.74
N SER A 83 -3.84 -10.35 2.19
CA SER A 83 -2.85 -9.73 1.31
C SER A 83 -2.66 -8.23 1.57
N ILE A 84 -1.49 -7.70 1.18
CA ILE A 84 -1.28 -6.27 0.99
C ILE A 84 -1.35 -5.97 -0.50
N TRP A 85 -2.18 -5.00 -0.86
CA TRP A 85 -2.24 -4.46 -2.22
C TRP A 85 -1.44 -3.17 -2.28
N CYS A 86 -0.41 -3.13 -3.14
CA CYS A 86 0.50 -2.00 -3.32
C CYS A 86 0.33 -1.37 -4.70
N GLY A 87 -0.05 -0.09 -4.76
CA GLY A 87 -0.10 0.69 -6.00
C GLY A 87 1.27 1.25 -6.37
N VAL A 88 1.77 0.89 -7.55
CA VAL A 88 3.12 1.24 -8.04
C VAL A 88 3.04 1.57 -9.53
N ALA A 89 3.27 2.83 -9.89
CA ALA A 89 3.05 3.33 -11.25
C ALA A 89 1.67 2.88 -11.79
N ASN A 90 1.61 2.30 -12.99
CA ASN A 90 0.38 1.80 -13.61
C ASN A 90 -0.01 0.37 -13.20
N ARG A 91 0.51 -0.12 -12.06
CA ARG A 91 0.36 -1.51 -11.61
C ARG A 91 -0.07 -1.60 -10.15
N VAL A 92 -0.68 -2.74 -9.81
CA VAL A 92 -0.89 -3.17 -8.42
C VAL A 92 -0.15 -4.47 -8.19
N TYR A 93 0.57 -4.55 -7.08
CA TYR A 93 1.19 -5.78 -6.59
C TYR A 93 0.39 -6.31 -5.41
N VAL A 94 0.02 -7.59 -5.45
CA VAL A 94 -0.66 -8.29 -4.36
C VAL A 94 0.37 -9.17 -3.66
N ILE A 95 0.61 -8.89 -2.39
CA ILE A 95 1.64 -9.54 -1.57
C ILE A 95 0.95 -10.33 -0.47
N ASP A 96 1.29 -11.61 -0.30
CA ASP A 96 0.76 -12.40 0.81
C ASP A 96 1.28 -11.91 2.16
N ILE A 97 0.41 -11.80 3.17
CA ILE A 97 0.85 -11.31 4.48
C ILE A 97 1.63 -12.33 5.31
N GLN A 98 1.53 -13.62 5.01
CA GLN A 98 2.19 -14.69 5.76
C GLN A 98 3.56 -15.03 5.15
N THR A 99 3.59 -15.39 3.86
CA THR A 99 4.80 -15.77 3.10
C THR A 99 5.62 -14.57 2.66
N LEU A 100 5.02 -13.37 2.61
CA LEU A 100 5.65 -12.15 2.11
C LEU A 100 6.06 -12.21 0.64
N GLU A 101 5.43 -13.10 -0.14
CA GLU A 101 5.66 -13.26 -1.57
C GLU A 101 4.64 -12.50 -2.41
N ILE A 102 5.07 -12.04 -3.60
CA ILE A 102 4.18 -11.42 -4.58
C ILE A 102 3.33 -12.53 -5.23
N ARG A 103 2.03 -12.53 -4.94
CA ARG A 103 1.06 -13.46 -5.53
C ARG A 103 0.62 -13.03 -6.93
N LYS A 104 0.45 -11.73 -7.15
CA LYS A 104 -0.07 -11.19 -8.40
C LYS A 104 0.50 -9.82 -8.72
N GLN A 105 0.64 -9.56 -10.01
CA GLN A 105 0.88 -8.24 -10.56
C GLN A 105 -0.26 -7.92 -11.55
N LEU A 106 -1.00 -6.87 -11.28
CA LEU A 106 -2.10 -6.39 -12.10
C LEU A 106 -1.64 -5.16 -12.88
N GLN A 107 -1.89 -5.13 -14.19
CA GLN A 107 -1.74 -3.92 -14.99
C GLN A 107 -3.07 -3.17 -14.99
N VAL A 108 -3.11 -2.04 -14.30
CA VAL A 108 -4.33 -1.25 -14.10
C VAL A 108 -4.63 -0.39 -15.32
N HIS A 109 -3.59 0.01 -16.05
CA HIS A 109 -3.72 0.80 -17.26
C HIS A 109 -2.66 0.44 -18.30
N SER A 110 -3.03 0.47 -19.59
CA SER A 110 -2.12 0.15 -20.70
C SER A 110 -0.99 1.16 -20.84
N ARG A 111 -1.29 2.44 -20.58
CA ARG A 111 -0.33 3.54 -20.67
C ARG A 111 0.47 3.73 -19.37
N PRO A 112 1.81 3.87 -19.45
CA PRO A 112 2.69 3.92 -18.28
C PRO A 112 2.57 5.20 -17.44
N GLU A 113 2.16 6.31 -18.03
CA GLU A 113 1.99 7.60 -17.34
C GLU A 113 0.76 7.65 -16.41
N HIS A 114 -0.16 6.69 -16.57
CA HIS A 114 -1.35 6.56 -15.75
C HIS A 114 -1.01 5.80 -14.48
N SER A 115 -0.95 6.51 -13.35
CA SER A 115 -0.44 5.94 -12.09
C SER A 115 -1.56 5.72 -11.08
N VAL A 116 -1.58 4.57 -10.43
CA VAL A 116 -2.48 4.26 -9.31
C VAL A 116 -2.25 5.29 -8.20
N GLN A 117 -3.33 5.93 -7.75
CA GLN A 117 -3.29 6.95 -6.70
C GLN A 117 -3.80 6.41 -5.37
N HIS A 118 -4.99 5.81 -5.38
CA HIS A 118 -5.61 5.27 -4.19
C HIS A 118 -6.16 3.87 -4.43
N ILE A 119 -6.14 3.07 -3.37
CA ILE A 119 -6.74 1.75 -3.29
C ILE A 119 -7.61 1.76 -2.03
N THR A 120 -8.85 1.30 -2.14
CA THR A 120 -9.73 1.07 -0.98
C THR A 120 -10.48 -0.24 -1.13
N TRP A 121 -10.82 -0.88 -0.02
CA TRP A 121 -11.44 -2.20 0.00
C TRP A 121 -12.74 -2.19 0.81
N SER A 122 -13.78 -2.83 0.28
CA SER A 122 -15.05 -3.05 0.95
C SER A 122 -15.72 -4.32 0.42
N GLY A 123 -16.14 -5.23 1.31
CA GLY A 123 -16.73 -6.51 0.93
C GLY A 123 -15.81 -7.33 0.03
N ASP A 124 -16.30 -7.71 -1.14
CA ASP A 124 -15.51 -8.43 -2.16
C ASP A 124 -14.87 -7.49 -3.20
N GLY A 125 -15.06 -6.19 -3.06
CA GLY A 125 -14.62 -5.18 -4.02
C GLY A 125 -13.41 -4.39 -3.56
N VAL A 126 -12.39 -4.29 -4.42
CA VAL A 126 -11.26 -3.38 -4.27
C VAL A 126 -11.35 -2.30 -5.35
N TRP A 127 -11.48 -1.06 -4.91
CA TRP A 127 -11.58 0.11 -5.78
C TRP A 127 -10.23 0.78 -5.96
N LEU A 128 -9.91 1.12 -7.21
CA LEU A 128 -8.69 1.82 -7.61
C LEU A 128 -9.06 3.16 -8.25
N SER A 129 -8.29 4.20 -7.92
CA SER A 129 -8.25 5.43 -8.71
C SER A 129 -6.93 5.56 -9.45
N VAL A 130 -6.98 6.07 -10.68
CA VAL A 130 -5.83 6.21 -11.56
C VAL A 130 -5.68 7.66 -11.96
N ARG A 131 -4.47 8.21 -11.77
CA ARG A 131 -4.13 9.57 -12.22
C ARG A 131 -4.25 9.65 -13.73
N LEU A 132 -4.74 10.80 -14.21
CA LEU A 132 -5.02 11.06 -15.63
C LEU A 132 -6.15 10.18 -16.20
N SER A 133 -6.91 9.49 -15.35
CA SER A 133 -8.16 8.82 -15.72
C SER A 133 -9.34 9.47 -15.00
N SER A 134 -10.49 9.52 -15.66
CA SER A 134 -11.78 9.84 -15.04
C SER A 134 -12.53 8.59 -14.58
N THR A 135 -11.91 7.40 -14.63
CA THR A 135 -12.55 6.15 -14.22
C THR A 135 -12.04 5.65 -12.86
N LEU A 136 -12.96 5.20 -12.02
CA LEU A 136 -12.67 4.33 -10.89
C LEU A 136 -12.80 2.87 -11.36
N GLN A 137 -11.83 2.04 -11.03
CA GLN A 137 -11.84 0.63 -11.42
C GLN A 137 -12.15 -0.24 -10.21
N LEU A 138 -13.03 -1.22 -10.38
CA LEU A 138 -13.41 -2.21 -9.37
C LEU A 138 -12.78 -3.57 -9.71
N TYR A 139 -12.10 -4.16 -8.73
CA TYR A 139 -11.52 -5.49 -8.82
C TYR A 139 -12.11 -6.40 -7.74
N HIS A 140 -12.18 -7.70 -8.03
CA HIS A 140 -12.54 -8.69 -7.03
C HIS A 140 -11.37 -8.95 -6.07
N ALA A 141 -11.63 -8.95 -4.76
CA ALA A 141 -10.60 -9.02 -3.72
C ALA A 141 -9.81 -10.35 -3.70
N GLU A 142 -10.42 -11.44 -4.17
CA GLU A 142 -9.83 -12.79 -4.16
C GLU A 142 -9.34 -13.27 -5.54
N THR A 143 -10.21 -13.23 -6.56
CA THR A 143 -9.84 -13.65 -7.93
C THR A 143 -8.95 -12.64 -8.65
N TYR A 144 -8.87 -11.40 -8.14
CA TYR A 144 -8.15 -10.27 -8.73
C TYR A 144 -8.68 -9.84 -10.11
N GLU A 145 -9.87 -10.33 -10.49
CA GLU A 145 -10.49 -9.98 -11.75
C GLU A 145 -10.95 -8.53 -11.74
N HIS A 146 -10.78 -7.86 -12.88
CA HIS A 146 -11.42 -6.57 -13.13
C HIS A 146 -12.91 -6.80 -13.34
N LEU A 147 -13.74 -6.10 -12.58
CA LEU A 147 -15.19 -6.27 -12.57
C LEU A 147 -15.89 -5.14 -13.31
N GLN A 148 -15.43 -3.89 -13.11
CA GLN A 148 -16.13 -2.72 -13.63
C GLN A 148 -15.24 -1.47 -13.68
N ASP A 149 -15.51 -0.61 -14.66
CA ASP A 149 -15.06 0.79 -14.66
C ASP A 149 -16.26 1.73 -14.46
N VAL A 150 -16.10 2.70 -13.56
CA VAL A 150 -17.10 3.74 -13.27
C VAL A 150 -16.53 5.09 -13.69
N ASP A 151 -17.10 5.70 -14.72
CA ASP A 151 -16.72 7.05 -15.16
C ASP A 151 -17.32 8.11 -14.22
N ILE A 152 -16.44 8.92 -13.64
CA ILE A 152 -16.81 9.99 -12.72
C ILE A 152 -16.86 11.37 -13.41
N GLN A 153 -16.46 11.47 -14.69
CA GLN A 153 -16.49 12.74 -15.43
C GLN A 153 -17.85 13.44 -15.41
N PRO A 154 -19.00 12.74 -15.61
CA PRO A 154 -20.32 13.38 -15.58
C PRO A 154 -20.69 14.04 -14.24
N TYR A 155 -20.06 13.60 -13.13
CA TYR A 155 -20.32 14.13 -11.80
C TYR A 155 -19.44 15.33 -11.47
N ILE A 156 -18.24 15.41 -12.07
CA ILE A 156 -17.32 16.53 -11.91
C ILE A 156 -17.87 17.76 -12.63
N GLU A 157 -18.38 17.61 -13.86
CA GLU A 157 -18.93 18.72 -14.65
C GLU A 157 -20.13 19.39 -13.96
N LYS A 158 -20.92 18.64 -13.20
CA LYS A 158 -22.03 19.18 -12.38
C LYS A 158 -21.58 19.98 -11.15
N MET A 159 -20.36 19.79 -10.65
CA MET A 159 -19.87 20.51 -9.46
C MET A 159 -19.18 21.84 -9.79
N ILE A 160 -18.85 22.06 -11.08
CA ILE A 160 -18.13 23.25 -11.55
C ILE A 160 -19.09 24.17 -12.35
N GLY A 161 -20.35 23.78 -12.52
CA GLY A 161 -21.41 24.53 -13.22
C GLY A 161 -22.34 25.27 -12.28
#